data_AF-A0A959G0N0-F1
#
_entry.id   AF-A0A959G0N0-F1
#
_cell.length_a   1.000
_cell.length_b   1.000
_cell.length_c   1.000
_cell.angle_alpha   90.00
_cell.angle_beta   90.00
_cell.angle_gamma   90.00
#
_symmetry.space_group_name_H-M   'P 1'
#
loop_
_entity.id
_entity.type
_entity.pdbx_description
1 polymer ?
#
loop_
_entity_poly.entity_id
_entity_poly.type
_entity_poly.pdbx_seq_one_letter_code
_entity_poly.pdbx_strand_id
1 'polypeptide(L)'
;PIGLGVVNSFFELPDNGDSLSFEKLPAGSSVQFINGLDNNVEISSTFKGTRSFTLYGGNKYPTLEFKDLSSKKRELAKTFSEMAGAREEDRLKRYQAPYEALQPDLAFKRLGILRMDVDDLGHIFKEGFKKEALSFAKYSTLSRSMDAFFKGYINTLWSSNEDLSSNSQIIYAGGDDLFAVGRWELMIDFAEAIHRDFKRWTCDNPKLSISGGLTIVTHKYPIMKAAKMAGSQEKKAKEHQRFPGVFDDKNEDLQKKSFSLLGLPLHWVKQGRWTDEYKLVKELKTELLEFIDGKYGKKVSHGFLQKVMSLEGMPIQQYRAGKNPKWQWTTAYYFSKIAKEYQRNNPRFAEFLQQKSQEVIFNKEKGNPLESPHRFLTLFALAARWAELERRQQQALNPNQLNASIDD
;
A
#
# COMPACT_ATOMS: atom_id res chain seq x y z
N PRO A 1 15.21 39.66 3.43
CA PRO A 1 15.42 38.94 2.16
C PRO A 1 16.92 38.77 1.89
N ILE A 2 17.33 37.58 1.44
CA ILE A 2 18.71 37.07 1.27
C ILE A 2 19.40 36.71 2.60
N GLY A 3 19.44 35.41 2.90
CA GLY A 3 20.29 34.81 3.94
C GLY A 3 21.24 33.82 3.28
N LEU A 4 22.41 34.32 2.88
CA LEU A 4 23.58 33.54 2.50
C LEU A 4 24.16 32.90 3.77
N GLY A 5 24.28 31.57 3.81
CA GLY A 5 25.19 30.87 4.71
C GLY A 5 26.47 30.54 3.94
N VAL A 6 27.53 31.27 4.20
CA VAL A 6 28.89 30.97 3.74
C VAL A 6 29.41 29.78 4.54
N VAL A 7 29.88 28.72 3.87
CA VAL A 7 30.68 27.66 4.51
C VAL A 7 32.13 27.85 4.09
N ASN A 8 32.91 28.53 4.93
CA ASN A 8 34.36 28.40 4.90
C ASN A 8 34.72 27.20 5.77
N SER A 9 35.47 26.24 5.23
CA SER A 9 36.06 25.14 5.99
C SER A 9 37.59 25.25 5.93
N PHE A 10 38.21 25.37 7.09
CA PHE A 10 39.61 25.05 7.34
C PHE A 10 39.66 24.33 8.69
N PHE A 11 40.19 23.11 8.74
CA PHE A 11 41.46 22.75 9.40
C PHE A 11 41.62 21.22 9.52
N GLU A 12 42.87 20.85 9.75
CA GLU A 12 43.57 19.58 9.53
C GLU A 12 43.09 18.39 10.36
N LEU A 13 43.24 17.19 9.77
CA LEU A 13 43.12 15.91 10.46
C LEU A 13 44.44 15.60 11.18
N PRO A 14 44.44 15.19 12.47
CA PRO A 14 45.51 14.38 13.00
C PRO A 14 45.29 12.93 12.58
N ASP A 15 46.30 12.36 11.94
CA ASP A 15 46.43 10.95 11.61
C ASP A 15 46.02 10.04 12.77
N ASN A 16 45.01 9.21 12.54
CA ASN A 16 44.97 7.81 12.98
C ASN A 16 43.84 7.10 12.25
N GLY A 17 44.23 6.27 11.28
CA GLY A 17 43.32 5.45 10.51
C GLY A 17 42.72 4.35 11.37
N ASP A 18 41.39 4.38 11.52
CA ASP A 18 40.56 3.19 11.66
C ASP A 18 39.10 3.55 11.34
N SER A 19 38.56 2.95 10.29
CA SER A 19 37.15 3.08 9.90
C SER A 19 36.26 2.23 10.82
N LEU A 20 35.46 2.86 11.68
CA LEU A 20 34.51 2.18 12.56
C LEU A 20 33.26 1.68 11.78
N SER A 21 33.12 0.36 11.67
CA SER A 21 31.91 -0.33 11.19
C SER A 21 30.81 -0.36 12.25
N PHE A 22 29.54 -0.21 11.82
CA PHE A 22 28.30 -0.19 12.63
C PHE A 22 28.08 -1.39 13.59
N GLU A 23 28.88 -2.46 13.50
CA GLU A 23 28.69 -3.72 14.22
C GLU A 23 29.29 -3.76 15.65
N LYS A 24 29.98 -2.70 16.12
CA LYS A 24 30.69 -2.71 17.42
C LYS A 24 30.31 -1.57 18.38
N LEU A 25 29.01 -1.28 18.55
CA LEU A 25 28.58 -0.34 19.60
C LEU A 25 28.06 -1.08 20.85
N PRO A 26 28.66 -0.87 22.04
CA PRO A 26 28.18 -1.46 23.28
C PRO A 26 26.82 -0.88 23.69
N ALA A 27 26.02 -1.69 24.41
CA ALA A 27 24.70 -1.32 24.90
C ALA A 27 24.79 -0.12 25.86
N GLY A 28 24.18 1.01 25.49
CA GLY A 28 24.22 2.26 26.26
C GLY A 28 24.93 3.43 25.56
N SER A 29 25.48 3.22 24.37
CA SER A 29 26.14 4.29 23.59
C SER A 29 25.10 5.27 23.01
N SER A 30 25.16 6.55 23.39
CA SER A 30 24.48 7.63 22.65
C SER A 30 25.39 8.10 21.51
N VAL A 31 24.89 8.01 20.28
CA VAL A 31 25.61 8.51 19.11
C VAL A 31 25.21 9.97 18.90
N GLN A 32 26.04 10.90 19.37
CA GLN A 32 25.90 12.31 19.00
C GLN A 32 26.63 12.55 17.68
N PHE A 33 25.88 12.64 16.59
CA PHE A 33 26.42 13.12 15.32
C PHE A 33 26.40 14.66 15.31
N ILE A 34 27.59 15.25 15.14
CA ILE A 34 27.80 16.68 14.97
C ILE A 34 27.48 17.03 13.52
N ASN A 35 26.33 17.69 13.30
CA ASN A 35 26.04 18.72 12.28
C ASN A 35 24.52 18.81 12.12
N GLY A 36 23.94 19.94 12.55
CA GLY A 36 22.51 20.22 12.58
C GLY A 36 21.84 20.29 11.20
N LEU A 37 21.56 19.12 10.65
CA LEU A 37 20.36 18.81 9.88
C LEU A 37 19.70 17.67 10.65
N ASP A 38 18.45 17.83 11.06
CA ASP A 38 17.67 16.90 11.89
C ASP A 38 17.49 15.50 11.23
N ASN A 39 18.58 14.78 11.02
CA ASN A 39 18.62 13.34 10.80
C ASN A 39 18.63 12.64 12.16
N ASN A 40 17.74 13.09 13.05
CA ASN A 40 17.54 12.45 14.33
C ASN A 40 16.90 11.08 14.08
N VAL A 41 17.70 10.03 14.15
CA VAL A 41 17.18 8.71 14.49
C VAL A 41 16.74 8.80 15.94
N GLU A 42 15.50 9.21 16.19
CA GLU A 42 14.94 9.13 17.53
C GLU A 42 14.62 7.66 17.83
N ILE A 43 15.56 6.99 18.49
CA ILE A 43 15.25 5.76 19.22
C ILE A 43 14.46 6.19 20.45
N SER A 44 13.14 6.38 20.31
CA SER A 44 12.27 6.60 21.45
C SER A 44 12.11 5.28 22.22
N SER A 45 13.10 4.89 23.00
CA SER A 45 12.98 3.76 23.95
C SER A 45 12.17 4.16 25.19
N THR A 46 11.09 4.92 25.02
CA THR A 46 10.33 5.50 26.13
C THR A 46 9.53 4.42 26.89
N PHE A 47 9.26 3.28 26.25
CA PHE A 47 8.49 2.18 26.84
C PHE A 47 9.32 0.88 26.96
N LYS A 48 9.46 0.36 28.19
CA LYS A 48 10.15 -0.92 28.47
C LYS A 48 9.59 -2.05 27.58
N GLY A 49 10.41 -2.64 26.72
CA GLY A 49 10.04 -3.84 25.95
C GLY A 49 9.37 -3.60 24.59
N THR A 50 9.26 -2.35 24.13
CA THR A 50 8.85 -2.04 22.75
C THR A 50 9.89 -1.15 22.11
N ARG A 51 10.47 -1.62 20.99
CA ARG A 51 11.44 -0.86 20.20
C ARG A 51 10.71 -0.28 19.00
N SER A 52 10.28 0.98 19.09
CA SER A 52 9.88 1.78 17.94
C SER A 52 11.08 2.56 17.41
N PHE A 53 11.09 2.83 16.11
CA PHE A 53 12.08 3.68 15.47
C PHE A 53 11.34 4.64 14.55
N THR A 54 11.60 5.93 14.70
CA THR A 54 11.15 6.96 13.79
C THR A 54 12.39 7.54 13.13
N LEU A 55 12.41 7.53 11.81
CA LEU A 55 13.45 8.14 11.00
C LEU A 55 12.88 9.41 10.37
N TYR A 56 13.73 10.41 10.16
CA TYR A 56 13.52 11.62 9.37
C TYR A 56 12.13 11.76 8.70
N GLY A 57 11.34 12.71 9.21
CA GLY A 57 9.98 13.00 8.73
C GLY A 57 8.93 11.93 9.04
N GLY A 58 9.27 10.86 9.76
CA GLY A 58 8.30 9.93 10.33
C GLY A 58 7.50 10.53 11.49
N ASN A 59 6.52 9.78 11.98
CA ASN A 59 5.58 10.25 13.00
C ASN A 59 5.76 9.59 14.36
N LYS A 60 4.98 10.06 15.33
CA LYS A 60 4.83 9.42 16.63
C LYS A 60 4.15 8.06 16.46
N TYR A 61 4.58 7.10 17.26
CA TYR A 61 3.99 5.77 17.29
C TYR A 61 2.56 5.82 17.85
N PRO A 62 1.66 4.95 17.36
CA PRO A 62 0.34 4.82 17.94
C PRO A 62 0.41 4.33 19.39
N THR A 63 -0.45 4.86 20.24
CA THR A 63 -0.51 4.52 21.66
C THR A 63 -1.87 3.92 22.05
N LEU A 64 -1.84 3.11 23.11
CA LEU A 64 -2.98 2.68 23.90
C LEU A 64 -3.06 3.59 25.11
N GLU A 65 -4.12 4.39 25.21
CA GLU A 65 -4.40 5.15 26.42
C GLU A 65 -5.26 4.32 27.37
N PHE A 66 -4.86 4.25 28.64
CA PHE A 66 -5.65 3.58 29.67
C PHE A 66 -5.46 4.24 31.05
N LYS A 67 -6.41 4.02 31.95
CA LYS A 67 -6.24 4.34 33.38
C LYS A 67 -5.77 3.08 34.09
N ASP A 68 -4.66 3.16 34.81
CA ASP A 68 -4.23 2.04 35.65
C ASP A 68 -5.18 1.84 36.85
N LEU A 69 -4.97 0.78 37.62
CA LEU A 69 -5.74 0.48 38.84
C LEU A 69 -5.70 1.62 39.88
N SER A 70 -4.71 2.53 39.81
CA SER A 70 -4.62 3.73 40.65
C SER A 70 -5.31 4.96 40.04
N SER A 71 -6.12 4.77 39.00
CA SER A 71 -6.80 5.83 38.23
C SER A 71 -5.87 6.82 37.52
N LYS A 72 -4.57 6.50 37.40
CA LYS A 72 -3.59 7.35 36.72
C LYS A 72 -3.62 7.07 35.21
N LYS A 73 -3.72 8.12 34.40
CA LYS A 73 -3.63 8.00 32.93
C LYS A 73 -2.22 7.51 32.55
N ARG A 74 -2.17 6.44 31.77
CA ARG A 74 -0.97 5.89 31.17
C ARG A 74 -1.18 5.72 29.68
N GLU A 75 -0.07 5.81 28.97
CA GLU A 75 0.01 5.54 27.55
C GLU A 75 0.95 4.36 27.35
N LEU A 76 0.71 3.53 26.35
CA LEU A 76 1.58 2.42 25.99
C LEU A 76 1.69 2.35 24.47
N ALA A 77 2.91 2.37 23.93
CA ALA A 77 3.11 2.22 22.49
C ALA A 77 2.48 0.91 21.98
N LYS A 78 1.76 0.95 20.86
CA LYS A 78 1.25 -0.26 20.21
C LYS A 78 2.39 -1.04 19.56
N THR A 79 2.35 -2.36 19.66
CA THR A 79 3.22 -3.26 18.88
C THR A 79 2.72 -3.34 17.43
N PHE A 80 3.55 -3.85 16.51
CA PHE A 80 3.09 -4.17 15.15
C PHE A 80 1.95 -5.20 15.14
N SER A 81 1.92 -6.08 16.13
CA SER A 81 0.81 -7.04 16.26
C SER A 81 -0.47 -6.34 16.70
N GLU A 82 -0.40 -5.44 17.68
CA GLU A 82 -1.55 -4.62 18.12
C GLU A 82 -2.04 -3.70 17.01
N MET A 83 -1.13 -3.08 16.24
CA MET A 83 -1.51 -2.30 15.05
C MET A 83 -2.25 -3.16 14.03
N ALA A 84 -1.85 -4.41 13.80
CA ALA A 84 -2.55 -5.34 12.90
C ALA A 84 -3.89 -5.88 13.46
N GLY A 85 -4.32 -5.43 14.64
CA GLY A 85 -5.57 -5.85 15.30
C GLY A 85 -5.45 -7.09 16.21
N ALA A 86 -4.23 -7.47 16.61
CA ALA A 86 -4.02 -8.54 17.58
C ALA A 86 -4.10 -8.02 19.01
N ARG A 87 -4.75 -8.77 19.89
CA ARG A 87 -4.75 -8.50 21.33
C ARG A 87 -3.54 -9.17 22.02
N GLU A 88 -2.80 -8.41 22.82
CA GLU A 88 -1.63 -8.89 23.60
C GLU A 88 -1.88 -8.80 25.11
N GLU A 89 -2.64 -9.75 25.66
CA GLU A 89 -3.03 -9.74 27.09
C GLU A 89 -1.85 -9.79 28.06
N ASP A 90 -0.84 -10.62 27.77
CA ASP A 90 0.34 -10.78 28.64
C ASP A 90 1.16 -9.50 28.77
N ARG A 91 1.04 -8.61 27.80
CA ARG A 91 1.69 -7.30 27.82
C ARG A 91 0.89 -6.35 28.71
N LEU A 92 -0.43 -6.28 28.54
CA LEU A 92 -1.30 -5.41 29.34
C LEU A 92 -1.34 -5.81 30.82
N LYS A 93 -1.29 -7.11 31.14
CA LYS A 93 -1.12 -7.62 32.51
C LYS A 93 0.16 -7.09 33.18
N ARG A 94 1.28 -7.05 32.44
CA ARG A 94 2.55 -6.47 32.95
C ARG A 94 2.44 -4.99 33.30
N TYR A 95 1.53 -4.27 32.66
CA TYR A 95 1.29 -2.83 32.89
C TYR A 95 0.11 -2.54 33.80
N GLN A 96 -0.51 -3.56 34.41
CA GLN A 96 -1.69 -3.40 35.28
C GLN A 96 -2.83 -2.64 34.60
N ALA A 97 -2.97 -2.81 33.27
CA ALA A 97 -4.04 -2.19 32.51
C ALA A 97 -5.36 -2.96 32.75
N PRO A 98 -6.49 -2.24 32.88
CA PRO A 98 -7.81 -2.85 33.07
C PRO A 98 -8.25 -3.59 31.79
N TYR A 99 -9.18 -4.53 31.93
CA TYR A 99 -9.65 -5.34 30.81
C TYR A 99 -10.27 -4.48 29.70
N GLU A 100 -10.91 -3.38 30.08
CA GLU A 100 -11.56 -2.41 29.19
C GLU A 100 -10.56 -1.65 28.31
N ALA A 101 -9.27 -1.66 28.65
CA ALA A 101 -8.20 -1.09 27.82
C ALA A 101 -7.75 -2.01 26.67
N LEU A 102 -8.26 -3.25 26.63
CA LEU A 102 -7.92 -4.21 25.58
C LEU A 102 -8.62 -3.83 24.27
N GLN A 103 -7.81 -3.60 23.24
CA GLN A 103 -8.34 -3.54 21.87
C GLN A 103 -9.03 -4.86 21.50
N PRO A 104 -10.08 -4.81 20.65
CA PRO A 104 -10.75 -6.01 20.17
C PRO A 104 -9.76 -6.89 19.41
N ASP A 105 -9.81 -8.20 19.67
CA ASP A 105 -9.00 -9.16 18.93
C ASP A 105 -9.66 -9.48 17.59
N LEU A 106 -9.10 -8.93 16.50
CA LEU A 106 -9.68 -9.13 15.17
C LEU A 106 -9.40 -10.55 14.68
N ALA A 107 -10.40 -11.26 14.15
CA ALA A 107 -10.20 -12.59 13.59
C ALA A 107 -9.22 -12.61 12.39
N PHE A 108 -9.14 -11.52 11.61
CA PHE A 108 -8.22 -11.39 10.48
C PHE A 108 -7.13 -10.36 10.77
N LYS A 109 -5.95 -10.85 11.17
CA LYS A 109 -4.81 -10.02 11.61
C LYS A 109 -3.78 -9.94 10.50
N ARG A 110 -3.72 -8.82 9.79
CA ARG A 110 -2.77 -8.59 8.69
C ARG A 110 -2.14 -7.22 8.79
N LEU A 111 -0.83 -7.20 8.59
CA LEU A 111 -0.01 -6.00 8.56
C LEU A 111 0.33 -5.67 7.10
N GLY A 112 0.02 -4.44 6.69
CA GLY A 112 0.47 -3.84 5.45
C GLY A 112 1.77 -3.08 5.65
N ILE A 113 2.71 -3.27 4.74
CA ILE A 113 3.97 -2.55 4.66
C ILE A 113 3.96 -1.82 3.32
N LEU A 114 3.85 -0.50 3.38
CA LEU A 114 3.75 0.40 2.25
C LEU A 114 5.11 1.05 1.99
N ARG A 115 5.55 0.99 0.73
CA ARG A 115 6.64 1.82 0.20
C ARG A 115 6.16 2.63 -0.98
N MET A 116 6.52 3.91 -1.04
CA MET A 116 6.20 4.77 -2.17
C MET A 116 7.36 5.72 -2.44
N ASP A 117 7.62 5.99 -3.72
CA ASP A 117 8.74 6.82 -4.15
C ASP A 117 8.36 7.63 -5.40
N VAL A 118 8.87 8.87 -5.50
CA VAL A 118 8.59 9.75 -6.64
C VAL A 118 9.28 9.23 -7.91
N ASP A 119 8.51 9.16 -8.98
CA ASP A 119 9.02 8.74 -10.28
C ASP A 119 9.91 9.82 -10.89
N ASP A 120 11.05 9.39 -11.43
CA ASP A 120 11.93 10.21 -12.27
C ASP A 120 12.47 11.49 -11.64
N LEU A 121 12.48 11.60 -10.31
CA LEU A 121 12.90 12.83 -9.65
C LEU A 121 14.31 13.27 -10.08
N GLY A 122 15.26 12.33 -10.17
CA GLY A 122 16.62 12.62 -10.65
C GLY A 122 16.67 13.12 -12.11
N HIS A 123 15.81 12.59 -12.98
CA HIS A 123 15.70 13.05 -14.37
C HIS A 123 15.03 14.43 -14.45
N ILE A 124 13.96 14.65 -13.68
CA ILE A 124 13.26 15.93 -13.56
C ILE A 124 14.19 17.02 -13.05
N PHE A 125 15.07 16.69 -12.10
CA PHE A 125 16.11 17.62 -11.66
C PHE A 125 17.07 17.96 -12.80
N LYS A 126 17.50 17.01 -13.63
CA LYS A 126 18.46 17.27 -14.72
C LYS A 126 17.85 17.99 -15.92
N GLU A 127 16.64 17.59 -16.34
CA GLU A 127 16.05 17.96 -17.64
C GLU A 127 14.68 18.64 -17.51
N GLY A 128 14.12 18.75 -16.31
CA GLY A 128 12.81 19.37 -16.07
C GLY A 128 12.80 20.89 -16.21
N PHE A 129 13.96 21.54 -16.15
CA PHE A 129 14.12 22.97 -16.40
C PHE A 129 14.80 23.21 -17.74
N LYS A 130 14.33 24.22 -18.49
CA LYS A 130 15.06 24.72 -19.68
C LYS A 130 16.47 25.13 -19.29
N LYS A 131 17.46 24.87 -20.15
CA LYS A 131 18.89 25.06 -19.82
C LYS A 131 19.21 26.49 -19.38
N GLU A 132 18.55 27.46 -19.99
CA GLU A 132 18.69 28.89 -19.75
C GLU A 132 18.05 29.32 -18.43
N ALA A 133 17.16 28.49 -17.89
CA ALA A 133 16.38 28.73 -16.69
C ALA A 133 16.92 27.96 -15.47
N LEU A 134 17.93 27.10 -15.62
CA LEU A 134 18.54 26.33 -14.55
C LEU A 134 19.28 27.26 -13.58
N SER A 135 18.88 27.24 -12.30
CA SER A 135 19.61 27.94 -11.25
C SER A 135 19.55 27.14 -9.95
N PHE A 136 20.58 27.27 -9.11
CA PHE A 136 20.63 26.63 -7.80
C PHE A 136 19.36 26.92 -6.98
N ALA A 137 18.86 28.15 -7.03
CA ALA A 137 17.63 28.54 -6.33
C ALA A 137 16.39 27.73 -6.75
N LYS A 138 16.26 27.36 -8.04
CA LYS A 138 15.14 26.53 -8.53
C LYS A 138 15.29 25.08 -8.09
N TYR A 139 16.51 24.52 -8.15
CA TYR A 139 16.81 23.21 -7.58
C TYR A 139 16.44 23.14 -6.10
N SER A 140 16.91 24.11 -5.31
CA SER A 140 16.62 24.18 -3.88
C SER A 140 15.12 24.35 -3.61
N THR A 141 14.41 25.14 -4.40
CA THR A 141 12.95 25.31 -4.25
C THR A 141 12.20 24.00 -4.53
N LEU A 142 12.53 23.29 -5.61
CA LEU A 142 11.90 22.01 -5.93
C LEU A 142 12.21 20.96 -4.86
N SER A 143 13.46 20.84 -4.44
CA SER A 143 13.87 19.93 -3.37
C SER A 143 13.16 20.24 -2.05
N ARG A 144 13.09 21.51 -1.64
CA ARG A 144 12.35 21.93 -0.42
C ARG A 144 10.85 21.68 -0.54
N SER A 145 10.27 21.81 -1.74
CA SER A 145 8.86 21.53 -1.97
C SER A 145 8.54 20.04 -1.81
N MET A 146 9.38 19.15 -2.37
CA MET A 146 9.24 17.70 -2.20
C MET A 146 9.46 17.28 -0.75
N ASP A 147 10.52 17.78 -0.12
CA ASP A 147 10.81 17.52 1.29
C ASP A 147 9.66 18.00 2.21
N ALA A 148 9.05 19.16 1.92
CA ALA A 148 7.88 19.66 2.66
C ALA A 148 6.65 18.78 2.48
N PHE A 149 6.44 18.21 1.28
CA PHE A 149 5.36 17.26 1.05
C PHE A 149 5.58 15.99 1.87
N PHE A 150 6.73 15.33 1.73
CA PHE A 150 7.00 14.05 2.39
C PHE A 150 7.14 14.16 3.90
N LYS A 151 7.87 15.14 4.41
CA LYS A 151 8.04 15.31 5.87
C LYS A 151 6.86 15.96 6.56
N GLY A 152 6.27 16.96 5.93
CA GLY A 152 5.28 17.82 6.57
C GLY A 152 3.88 17.34 6.25
N TYR A 153 3.53 17.42 4.96
CA TYR A 153 2.16 17.20 4.52
C TYR A 153 1.67 15.75 4.75
N ILE A 154 2.51 14.74 4.50
CA ILE A 154 2.14 13.33 4.74
C ILE A 154 1.81 13.10 6.23
N ASN A 155 2.54 13.72 7.15
CA ASN A 155 2.25 13.62 8.58
C ASN A 155 0.89 14.25 8.95
N THR A 156 0.57 15.40 8.34
CA THR A 156 -0.75 16.01 8.49
C THR A 156 -1.85 15.09 7.94
N LEU A 157 -1.67 14.53 6.75
CA LEU A 157 -2.60 13.59 6.14
C LEU A 157 -2.80 12.36 7.04
N TRP A 158 -1.73 11.79 7.57
CA TRP A 158 -1.79 10.65 8.49
C TRP A 158 -2.55 10.98 9.77
N SER A 159 -2.27 12.13 10.40
CA SER A 159 -2.90 12.56 11.64
C SER A 159 -4.38 12.96 11.47
N SER A 160 -4.79 13.35 10.27
CA SER A 160 -6.16 13.74 9.96
C SER A 160 -7.16 12.58 9.99
N ASN A 161 -6.67 11.34 9.92
CA ASN A 161 -7.46 10.13 9.99
C ASN A 161 -7.12 9.37 11.29
N GLU A 162 -8.06 9.36 12.24
CA GLU A 162 -7.87 8.75 13.56
C GLU A 162 -7.66 7.23 13.47
N ASP A 163 -8.38 6.54 12.57
CA ASP A 163 -8.22 5.10 12.36
C ASP A 163 -6.84 4.77 11.79
N LEU A 164 -6.38 5.56 10.82
CA LEU A 164 -5.05 5.44 10.24
C LEU A 164 -3.99 5.68 11.31
N SER A 165 -4.07 6.79 12.02
CA SER A 165 -3.08 7.17 13.02
C SER A 165 -3.03 6.26 14.24
N SER A 166 -4.16 5.67 14.61
CA SER A 166 -4.24 4.71 15.71
C SER A 166 -3.72 3.32 15.34
N ASN A 167 -3.70 2.96 14.06
CA ASN A 167 -3.40 1.60 13.61
C ASN A 167 -2.30 1.52 12.54
N SER A 168 -1.50 2.56 12.42
CA SER A 168 -0.34 2.60 11.55
C SER A 168 0.74 3.53 12.10
N GLN A 169 1.92 3.45 11.51
CA GLN A 169 3.06 4.28 11.82
C GLN A 169 3.83 4.59 10.53
N ILE A 170 4.21 5.85 10.35
CA ILE A 170 5.18 6.25 9.33
C ILE A 170 6.56 6.10 9.96
N ILE A 171 7.32 5.16 9.45
CA ILE A 171 8.67 4.88 9.93
C ILE A 171 9.68 5.85 9.31
N TYR A 172 9.49 6.21 8.05
CA TYR A 172 10.33 7.17 7.32
C TYR A 172 9.47 7.90 6.27
N ALA A 173 9.64 9.21 6.16
CA ALA A 173 9.09 9.99 5.04
C ALA A 173 10.00 11.19 4.77
N GLY A 174 10.80 11.12 3.70
CA GLY A 174 11.87 12.09 3.49
C GLY A 174 12.32 12.18 2.05
N GLY A 175 12.55 13.42 1.59
CA GLY A 175 12.89 13.69 0.20
C GLY A 175 11.74 13.30 -0.72
N ASP A 176 11.77 12.06 -1.19
CA ASP A 176 10.86 11.44 -2.14
C ASP A 176 10.41 10.02 -1.79
N ASP A 177 10.97 9.36 -0.75
CA ASP A 177 10.60 8.01 -0.32
C ASP A 177 9.73 8.04 0.95
N LEU A 178 8.81 7.09 1.03
CA LEU A 178 7.89 6.87 2.14
C LEU A 178 7.94 5.39 2.53
N PHE A 179 8.07 5.15 3.84
CA PHE A 179 7.94 3.83 4.44
C PHE A 179 6.95 3.86 5.62
N ALA A 180 5.81 3.19 5.45
CA ALA A 180 4.75 3.13 6.45
C ALA A 180 4.31 1.68 6.73
N VAL A 181 3.88 1.43 7.95
CA VAL A 181 3.45 0.11 8.43
C VAL A 181 2.15 0.25 9.21
N GLY A 182 1.17 -0.60 8.95
CA GLY A 182 -0.12 -0.55 9.66
C GLY A 182 -1.09 -1.63 9.21
N ARG A 183 -2.37 -1.51 9.57
CA ARG A 183 -3.43 -2.39 9.02
C ARG A 183 -3.46 -2.29 7.51
N TRP A 184 -3.55 -3.43 6.84
CA TRP A 184 -3.32 -3.51 5.40
C TRP A 184 -4.31 -2.67 4.57
N GLU A 185 -5.57 -2.62 4.96
CA GLU A 185 -6.63 -1.86 4.31
C GLU A 185 -6.39 -0.35 4.43
N LEU A 186 -5.97 0.11 5.62
CA LEU A 186 -5.65 1.51 5.87
C LEU A 186 -4.42 1.95 5.08
N MET A 187 -3.48 1.03 4.83
CA MET A 187 -2.32 1.32 3.97
C MET A 187 -2.70 1.46 2.50
N ILE A 188 -3.75 0.78 2.02
CA ILE A 188 -4.28 1.01 0.66
C ILE A 188 -4.93 2.39 0.59
N ASP A 189 -5.81 2.72 1.53
CA ASP A 189 -6.48 4.03 1.58
C ASP A 189 -5.46 5.18 1.72
N PHE A 190 -4.42 4.97 2.51
CA PHE A 190 -3.33 5.93 2.67
C PHE A 190 -2.54 6.13 1.37
N ALA A 191 -2.20 5.05 0.66
CA ALA A 191 -1.53 5.14 -0.63
C ALA A 191 -2.38 5.91 -1.67
N GLU A 192 -3.69 5.67 -1.71
CA GLU A 192 -4.61 6.41 -2.57
C GLU A 192 -4.66 7.90 -2.22
N ALA A 193 -4.72 8.23 -0.93
CA ALA A 193 -4.73 9.61 -0.46
C ALA A 193 -3.43 10.34 -0.82
N ILE A 194 -2.28 9.69 -0.61
CA ILE A 194 -0.97 10.24 -1.00
C ILE A 194 -0.90 10.46 -2.51
N HIS A 195 -1.31 9.49 -3.33
CA HIS A 195 -1.29 9.62 -4.78
C HIS A 195 -2.15 10.82 -5.25
N ARG A 196 -3.39 10.92 -4.74
CA ARG A 196 -4.30 12.01 -5.06
C ARG A 196 -3.72 13.37 -4.65
N ASP A 197 -3.22 13.47 -3.43
CA ASP A 197 -2.77 14.75 -2.88
C ASP A 197 -1.41 15.16 -3.44
N PHE A 198 -0.53 14.21 -3.80
CA PHE A 198 0.71 14.47 -4.53
C PHE A 198 0.42 15.01 -5.93
N LYS A 199 -0.55 14.42 -6.64
CA LYS A 199 -1.01 14.92 -7.94
C LYS A 199 -1.49 16.36 -7.83
N ARG A 200 -2.26 16.68 -6.79
CA ARG A 200 -2.72 18.06 -6.51
C ARG A 200 -1.56 18.98 -6.14
N TRP A 201 -0.62 18.52 -5.31
CA TRP A 201 0.56 19.28 -4.88
C TRP A 201 1.45 19.68 -6.07
N THR A 202 1.55 18.81 -7.06
CA THR A 202 2.33 19.02 -8.29
C THR A 202 1.52 19.64 -9.43
N CYS A 203 0.33 20.17 -9.14
CA CYS A 203 -0.57 20.83 -10.09
C CYS A 203 -0.96 19.94 -11.30
N ASP A 204 -1.26 18.66 -11.04
CA ASP A 204 -1.64 17.67 -12.05
C ASP A 204 -0.60 17.50 -13.18
N ASN A 205 0.67 17.80 -12.91
CA ASN A 205 1.74 17.67 -13.88
C ASN A 205 1.98 16.19 -14.24
N PRO A 206 1.73 15.75 -15.49
CA PRO A 206 1.83 14.34 -15.87
C PRO A 206 3.27 13.78 -15.84
N LYS A 207 4.28 14.65 -15.73
CA LYS A 207 5.70 14.26 -15.58
C LYS A 207 6.11 13.99 -14.14
N LEU A 208 5.32 14.44 -13.16
CA LEU A 208 5.54 14.17 -11.75
C LEU A 208 4.52 13.15 -11.27
N SER A 209 5.00 12.00 -10.82
CA SER A 209 4.15 10.93 -10.33
C SER A 209 4.81 10.18 -9.19
N ILE A 210 4.04 9.34 -8.52
CA ILE A 210 4.52 8.51 -7.44
C ILE A 210 4.14 7.06 -7.73
N SER A 211 5.12 6.16 -7.59
CA SER A 211 4.89 4.72 -7.65
C SER A 211 5.03 4.11 -6.27
N GLY A 212 4.35 3.01 -6.02
CA GLY A 212 4.40 2.38 -4.71
C GLY A 212 4.07 0.90 -4.73
N GLY A 213 4.39 0.23 -3.63
CA GLY A 213 4.09 -1.18 -3.45
C GLY A 213 3.63 -1.46 -2.03
N LEU A 214 2.61 -2.29 -1.91
CA LEU A 214 2.10 -2.78 -0.64
C LEU A 214 2.38 -4.28 -0.50
N THR A 215 3.02 -4.66 0.60
CA THR A 215 3.13 -6.06 1.02
C THR A 215 2.24 -6.33 2.22
N ILE A 216 1.45 -7.40 2.16
CA ILE A 216 0.57 -7.84 3.25
C ILE A 216 1.16 -9.11 3.89
N VAL A 217 1.39 -9.07 5.19
CA VAL A 217 1.95 -10.18 5.98
C VAL A 217 1.11 -10.49 7.21
N THR A 218 1.36 -11.62 7.85
CA THR A 218 0.78 -11.93 9.16
C THR A 218 1.38 -11.03 10.24
N HIS A 219 0.62 -10.76 11.30
CA HIS A 219 1.03 -9.84 12.36
C HIS A 219 2.32 -10.26 13.11
N LYS A 220 2.69 -11.54 13.07
CA LYS A 220 3.94 -12.09 13.66
C LYS A 220 5.11 -12.15 12.67
N TYR A 221 4.90 -11.76 11.42
CA TYR A 221 5.93 -11.88 10.40
C TYR A 221 7.07 -10.88 10.64
N PRO A 222 8.35 -11.28 10.48
CA PRO A 222 9.47 -10.38 10.73
C PRO A 222 9.47 -9.13 9.84
N ILE A 223 9.49 -7.94 10.46
CA ILE A 223 9.42 -6.64 9.77
C ILE A 223 10.55 -6.45 8.76
N MET A 224 11.79 -6.85 9.10
CA MET A 224 12.92 -6.73 8.17
C MET A 224 12.70 -7.51 6.86
N LYS A 225 12.05 -8.68 6.94
CA LYS A 225 11.71 -9.47 5.74
C LYS A 225 10.56 -8.81 4.98
N ALA A 226 9.55 -8.31 5.69
CA ALA A 226 8.43 -7.62 5.07
C ALA A 226 8.85 -6.32 4.36
N ALA A 227 9.80 -5.56 4.91
CA ALA A 227 10.36 -4.36 4.30
C ALA A 227 11.07 -4.67 2.97
N LYS A 228 11.84 -5.77 2.91
CA LYS A 228 12.45 -6.26 1.66
C LYS A 228 11.41 -6.65 0.62
N MET A 229 10.34 -7.33 1.05
CA MET A 229 9.23 -7.67 0.16
C MET A 229 8.52 -6.41 -0.37
N ALA A 230 8.28 -5.41 0.47
CA ALA A 230 7.69 -4.14 0.06
C ALA A 230 8.58 -3.39 -0.94
N GLY A 231 9.89 -3.36 -0.73
CA GLY A 231 10.83 -2.80 -1.72
C GLY A 231 10.79 -3.54 -3.07
N SER A 232 10.60 -4.87 -3.06
CA SER A 232 10.37 -5.62 -4.30
C SER A 232 9.05 -5.25 -4.97
N GLN A 233 7.99 -4.96 -4.22
CA GLN A 233 6.70 -4.51 -4.77
C GLN A 233 6.80 -3.12 -5.38
N GLU A 234 7.46 -2.18 -4.69
CA GLU A 234 7.73 -0.83 -5.20
C GLU A 234 8.53 -0.88 -6.50
N LYS A 235 9.58 -1.73 -6.53
CA LYS A 235 10.37 -1.96 -7.75
C LYS A 235 9.51 -2.51 -8.90
N LYS A 236 8.65 -3.51 -8.64
CA LYS A 236 7.70 -4.03 -9.65
C LYS A 236 6.76 -2.96 -10.18
N ALA A 237 6.32 -2.04 -9.34
CA ALA A 237 5.47 -0.93 -9.76
C ALA A 237 6.23 0.01 -10.72
N LYS A 238 7.49 0.35 -10.39
CA LYS A 238 8.33 1.19 -11.27
C LYS A 238 8.70 0.50 -12.59
N GLU A 239 8.88 -0.81 -12.55
CA GLU A 239 9.15 -1.64 -13.73
C GLU A 239 7.91 -1.97 -14.56
N HIS A 240 6.71 -1.61 -14.09
CA HIS A 240 5.48 -1.85 -14.85
C HIS A 240 5.49 -0.96 -16.09
N GLN A 241 5.47 -1.61 -17.26
CA GLN A 241 5.60 -0.94 -18.54
C GLN A 241 4.34 -1.15 -19.37
N ARG A 242 4.00 -0.12 -20.13
CA ARG A 242 3.04 -0.18 -21.23
C ARG A 242 3.72 -0.79 -22.45
N PHE A 243 2.97 -1.58 -23.21
CA PHE A 243 3.43 -2.03 -24.51
C PHE A 243 3.40 -0.85 -25.48
N PRO A 244 4.50 -0.49 -26.18
CA PRO A 244 4.46 0.60 -27.14
C PRO A 244 3.40 0.33 -28.21
N GLY A 245 2.41 1.22 -28.32
CA GLY A 245 1.45 1.21 -29.42
C GLY A 245 2.11 1.61 -30.74
N VAL A 246 1.52 1.18 -31.86
CA VAL A 246 1.95 1.59 -33.23
C VAL A 246 1.90 3.12 -33.42
N PHE A 247 1.10 3.81 -32.59
CA PHE A 247 0.88 5.26 -32.63
C PHE A 247 1.37 5.99 -31.36
N ASP A 248 2.04 5.30 -30.43
CA ASP A 248 2.56 5.98 -29.23
C ASP A 248 3.80 6.80 -29.62
N ASP A 249 3.82 8.06 -29.18
CA ASP A 249 4.96 8.93 -29.37
C ASP A 249 6.18 8.33 -28.64
N LYS A 250 7.32 8.19 -29.31
CA LYS A 250 8.53 7.53 -28.76
C LYS A 250 9.09 8.18 -27.49
N ASN A 251 8.52 9.32 -27.08
CA ASN A 251 8.92 10.16 -25.96
C ASN A 251 7.94 10.14 -24.76
N GLU A 252 6.85 9.38 -24.80
CA GLU A 252 6.04 9.17 -23.58
C GLU A 252 6.71 8.12 -22.69
N ASP A 253 6.96 8.46 -21.41
CA ASP A 253 7.45 7.52 -20.43
C ASP A 253 6.44 6.38 -20.24
N LEU A 254 6.73 5.24 -20.87
CA LEU A 254 5.90 4.04 -20.87
C LEU A 254 5.93 3.28 -19.53
N GLN A 255 6.69 3.75 -18.54
CA GLN A 255 6.94 3.06 -17.28
C GLN A 255 6.45 3.87 -16.08
N LYS A 256 6.27 3.20 -14.94
CA LYS A 256 5.98 3.78 -13.61
C LYS A 256 4.52 4.23 -13.46
N LYS A 257 4.23 5.20 -12.57
CA LYS A 257 2.85 5.67 -12.31
C LYS A 257 1.93 4.57 -11.82
N SER A 258 2.48 3.66 -11.02
CA SER A 258 1.85 2.39 -10.72
C SER A 258 1.87 2.04 -9.24
N PHE A 259 0.93 1.19 -8.85
CA PHE A 259 0.84 0.59 -7.53
C PHE A 259 0.91 -0.91 -7.62
N SER A 260 1.84 -1.53 -6.90
CA SER A 260 1.87 -2.97 -6.78
C SER A 260 1.05 -3.44 -5.58
N LEU A 261 -0.07 -4.09 -5.87
CA LEU A 261 -0.99 -4.64 -4.89
C LEU A 261 -1.08 -6.16 -5.05
N LEU A 262 -0.89 -6.89 -3.96
CA LEU A 262 -0.97 -8.37 -3.92
C LEU A 262 -0.09 -9.07 -4.97
N GLY A 263 1.02 -8.44 -5.35
CA GLY A 263 1.98 -8.98 -6.32
C GLY A 263 1.74 -8.58 -7.76
N LEU A 264 0.71 -7.78 -8.06
CA LEU A 264 0.40 -7.27 -9.39
C LEU A 264 0.55 -5.74 -9.44
N PRO A 265 1.42 -5.19 -10.30
CA PRO A 265 1.50 -3.75 -10.52
C PRO A 265 0.32 -3.26 -11.38
N LEU A 266 -0.25 -2.12 -11.01
CA LEU A 266 -1.43 -1.51 -11.62
C LEU A 266 -1.18 -0.03 -11.86
N HIS A 267 -1.45 0.48 -13.05
CA HIS A 267 -1.43 1.92 -13.31
C HIS A 267 -2.55 2.64 -12.53
N TRP A 268 -2.20 3.77 -11.92
CA TRP A 268 -3.12 4.59 -11.12
C TRP A 268 -4.11 5.44 -11.93
N VAL A 269 -3.71 5.86 -13.15
CA VAL A 269 -4.41 6.90 -13.91
C VAL A 269 -4.48 6.52 -15.37
N LYS A 270 -5.66 6.73 -15.96
CA LYS A 270 -5.86 6.68 -17.42
C LYS A 270 -4.96 7.68 -18.13
N GLN A 271 -4.15 7.22 -19.09
CA GLN A 271 -3.36 8.09 -19.96
C GLN A 271 -3.62 7.73 -21.42
N GLY A 272 -4.19 8.67 -22.18
CA GLY A 272 -4.61 8.42 -23.55
C GLY A 272 -5.62 7.28 -23.64
N ARG A 273 -5.30 6.25 -24.45
CA ARG A 273 -6.13 5.07 -24.69
C ARG A 273 -5.98 3.94 -23.65
N TRP A 274 -4.97 4.03 -22.77
CA TRP A 274 -4.66 3.00 -21.78
C TRP A 274 -5.75 2.86 -20.72
N THR A 275 -5.99 1.63 -20.26
CA THR A 275 -6.95 1.36 -19.19
C THR A 275 -6.40 1.82 -17.84
N ASP A 276 -7.27 2.39 -17.00
CA ASP A 276 -6.99 2.65 -15.60
C ASP A 276 -7.14 1.34 -14.80
N GLU A 277 -6.05 0.59 -14.72
CA GLU A 277 -6.04 -0.76 -14.15
C GLU A 277 -6.44 -0.76 -12.68
N TYR A 278 -5.93 0.21 -11.90
CA TYR A 278 -6.24 0.31 -10.48
C TYR A 278 -7.73 0.60 -10.27
N LYS A 279 -8.28 1.58 -10.99
CA LYS A 279 -9.70 1.91 -10.91
C LYS A 279 -10.58 0.73 -11.35
N LEU A 280 -10.23 0.05 -12.43
CA LEU A 280 -10.96 -1.13 -12.90
C LEU A 280 -11.00 -2.23 -11.83
N VAL A 281 -9.85 -2.55 -11.22
CA VAL A 281 -9.77 -3.56 -10.16
C VAL A 281 -10.60 -3.15 -8.94
N LYS A 282 -10.56 -1.86 -8.55
CA LYS A 282 -11.31 -1.33 -7.42
C LYS A 282 -12.83 -1.36 -7.67
N GLU A 283 -13.28 -0.99 -8.88
CA GLU A 283 -14.68 -1.08 -9.31
C GLU A 283 -15.17 -2.54 -9.26
N LEU A 284 -14.44 -3.46 -9.89
CA LEU A 284 -14.75 -4.89 -9.88
C LEU A 284 -14.80 -5.46 -8.46
N LYS A 285 -13.86 -5.07 -7.59
CA LYS A 285 -13.84 -5.48 -6.18
C LYS A 285 -15.11 -5.05 -5.47
N THR A 286 -15.53 -3.81 -5.70
CA THR A 286 -16.71 -3.20 -5.05
C THR A 286 -17.98 -3.90 -5.52
N GLU A 287 -18.15 -4.10 -6.82
CA GLU A 287 -19.30 -4.83 -7.39
C GLU A 287 -19.38 -6.27 -6.83
N LEU A 288 -18.24 -6.98 -6.75
CA LEU A 288 -18.19 -8.33 -6.18
C LEU A 288 -18.65 -8.37 -4.71
N LEU A 289 -18.25 -7.39 -3.90
CA LEU A 289 -18.69 -7.29 -2.51
C LEU A 289 -20.21 -7.05 -2.43
N GLU A 290 -20.76 -6.13 -3.23
CA GLU A 290 -22.19 -5.84 -3.24
C GLU A 290 -23.05 -7.07 -3.58
N PHE A 291 -22.58 -7.92 -4.52
CA PHE A 291 -23.25 -9.17 -4.86
C PHE A 291 -23.16 -10.22 -3.75
N ILE A 292 -22.02 -10.30 -3.07
CA ILE A 292 -21.78 -11.22 -1.96
C ILE A 292 -22.61 -10.84 -0.73
N ASP A 293 -22.76 -9.54 -0.47
CA ASP A 293 -23.54 -9.01 0.65
C ASP A 293 -25.05 -9.07 0.39
N GLY A 294 -25.46 -9.36 -0.84
CA GLY A 294 -26.86 -9.55 -1.21
C GLY A 294 -27.60 -8.26 -1.49
N LYS A 295 -26.89 -7.18 -1.84
CA LYS A 295 -27.48 -5.86 -2.13
C LYS A 295 -28.53 -5.89 -3.26
N TYR A 296 -28.41 -6.86 -4.16
CA TYR A 296 -29.24 -6.97 -5.38
C TYR A 296 -30.09 -8.25 -5.44
N GLY A 297 -30.26 -8.95 -4.31
CA GLY A 297 -31.06 -10.18 -4.23
C GLY A 297 -30.32 -11.31 -3.53
N LYS A 298 -30.48 -12.55 -4.03
CA LYS A 298 -29.83 -13.71 -3.41
C LYS A 298 -28.31 -13.52 -3.37
N LYS A 299 -27.74 -13.73 -2.17
CA LYS A 299 -26.29 -13.64 -1.91
C LYS A 299 -25.51 -14.58 -2.81
N VAL A 300 -24.41 -14.07 -3.35
CA VAL A 300 -23.44 -14.88 -4.09
C VAL A 300 -22.55 -15.65 -3.12
N SER A 301 -22.38 -16.96 -3.37
CA SER A 301 -21.52 -17.81 -2.54
C SER A 301 -20.06 -17.34 -2.55
N HIS A 302 -19.39 -17.36 -1.41
CA HIS A 302 -17.99 -16.96 -1.28
C HIS A 302 -17.04 -17.85 -2.09
N GLY A 303 -17.44 -19.11 -2.35
CA GLY A 303 -16.71 -20.01 -3.22
C GLY A 303 -16.52 -19.48 -4.65
N PHE A 304 -17.37 -18.53 -5.07
CA PHE A 304 -17.22 -17.85 -6.36
C PHE A 304 -15.88 -17.11 -6.46
N LEU A 305 -15.47 -16.36 -5.44
CA LEU A 305 -14.21 -15.60 -5.45
C LEU A 305 -13.01 -16.55 -5.63
N GLN A 306 -13.01 -17.65 -4.86
CA GLN A 306 -11.99 -18.70 -4.96
C GLN A 306 -11.96 -19.32 -6.36
N LYS A 307 -13.14 -19.51 -6.95
CA LYS A 307 -13.21 -20.07 -8.30
C LYS A 307 -12.64 -19.10 -9.34
N VAL A 308 -12.96 -17.80 -9.28
CA VAL A 308 -12.38 -16.79 -10.19
C VAL A 308 -10.86 -16.77 -10.08
N MET A 309 -10.30 -16.79 -8.87
CA MET A 309 -8.86 -16.88 -8.66
C MET A 309 -8.25 -18.16 -9.24
N SER A 310 -8.92 -19.30 -9.13
CA SER A 310 -8.44 -20.57 -9.71
C SER A 310 -8.41 -20.56 -11.24
N LEU A 311 -9.30 -19.80 -11.89
CA LEU A 311 -9.38 -19.70 -13.34
C LEU A 311 -8.17 -18.95 -13.92
N GLU A 312 -7.64 -17.97 -13.19
CA GLU A 312 -6.46 -17.17 -13.60
C GLU A 312 -5.19 -18.01 -13.74
N GLY A 313 -5.02 -19.02 -12.87
CA GLY A 313 -3.88 -19.93 -12.93
C GLY A 313 -3.88 -20.88 -14.14
N MET A 314 -5.06 -21.17 -14.71
CA MET A 314 -5.19 -22.11 -15.84
C MET A 314 -4.46 -21.66 -17.11
N PRO A 315 -4.59 -20.41 -17.58
CA PRO A 315 -3.86 -19.96 -18.76
C PRO A 315 -2.34 -20.14 -18.64
N ILE A 316 -1.77 -19.85 -17.47
CA ILE A 316 -0.31 -19.97 -17.24
C ILE A 316 0.11 -21.43 -17.33
N GLN A 317 -0.65 -22.33 -16.70
CA GLN A 317 -0.38 -23.77 -16.72
C GLN A 317 -0.53 -24.36 -18.13
N GLN A 318 -1.57 -23.97 -18.88
CA GLN A 318 -1.82 -24.48 -20.23
C GLN A 318 -0.76 -24.00 -21.22
N TYR A 319 -0.37 -22.73 -21.13
CA TYR A 319 0.71 -22.17 -21.95
C TYR A 319 2.03 -22.91 -21.71
N ARG A 320 2.43 -23.10 -20.44
CA ARG A 320 3.65 -23.86 -20.08
C ARG A 320 3.62 -25.31 -20.55
N ALA A 321 2.43 -25.92 -20.60
CA ALA A 321 2.24 -27.29 -21.04
C ALA A 321 2.03 -27.45 -22.56
N GLY A 322 2.10 -26.36 -23.35
CA GLY A 322 1.84 -26.40 -24.78
C GLY A 322 0.41 -26.82 -25.15
N LYS A 323 -0.56 -26.61 -24.24
CA LYS A 323 -1.95 -27.01 -24.43
C LYS A 323 -2.78 -25.90 -25.05
N ASN A 324 -3.79 -26.28 -25.83
CA ASN A 324 -4.80 -25.36 -26.34
C ASN A 324 -5.45 -24.56 -25.19
N PRO A 325 -5.90 -23.31 -25.43
CA PRO A 325 -6.44 -22.40 -24.41
C PRO A 325 -7.85 -22.79 -23.95
N LYS A 326 -8.02 -24.03 -23.46
CA LYS A 326 -9.26 -24.58 -22.91
C LYS A 326 -9.78 -23.75 -21.72
N TRP A 327 -8.92 -22.97 -21.08
CA TRP A 327 -9.30 -22.04 -20.01
C TRP A 327 -10.39 -21.06 -20.45
N GLN A 328 -10.39 -20.60 -21.71
CA GLN A 328 -11.40 -19.66 -22.23
C GLN A 328 -12.81 -20.26 -22.17
N TRP A 329 -12.98 -21.46 -22.74
CA TRP A 329 -14.24 -22.20 -22.73
C TRP A 329 -14.65 -22.62 -21.32
N THR A 330 -13.69 -22.97 -20.48
CA THR A 330 -13.93 -23.33 -19.08
C THR A 330 -14.51 -22.16 -18.30
N THR A 331 -13.91 -20.97 -18.44
CA THR A 331 -14.39 -19.74 -17.82
C THR A 331 -15.78 -19.36 -18.34
N ALA A 332 -15.98 -19.39 -19.66
CA ALA A 332 -17.25 -19.09 -20.31
C ALA A 332 -18.38 -19.99 -19.79
N TYR A 333 -18.15 -21.31 -19.81
CA TYR A 333 -19.10 -22.31 -19.33
C TYR A 333 -19.44 -22.10 -17.85
N TYR A 334 -18.41 -21.88 -17.02
CA TYR A 334 -18.61 -21.65 -15.59
C TYR A 334 -19.46 -20.40 -15.32
N PHE A 335 -19.13 -19.25 -15.93
CA PHE A 335 -19.90 -18.02 -15.75
C PHE A 335 -21.32 -18.15 -16.29
N SER A 336 -21.53 -18.77 -17.45
CA SER A 336 -22.88 -19.02 -17.97
C SER A 336 -23.71 -19.93 -17.07
N LYS A 337 -23.10 -20.96 -16.46
CA LYS A 337 -23.79 -21.84 -15.52
C LYS A 337 -24.25 -21.06 -14.28
N ILE A 338 -23.36 -20.30 -13.66
CA ILE A 338 -23.69 -19.50 -12.47
C ILE A 338 -24.70 -18.41 -12.81
N ALA A 339 -24.58 -17.74 -13.96
CA ALA A 339 -25.54 -16.74 -14.39
C ALA A 339 -26.96 -17.32 -14.49
N LYS A 340 -27.12 -18.53 -15.07
CA LYS A 340 -28.41 -19.24 -15.14
C LYS A 340 -28.97 -19.55 -13.76
N GLU A 341 -28.14 -19.96 -12.80
CA GLU A 341 -28.57 -20.25 -11.41
C GLU A 341 -29.11 -18.99 -10.70
N TYR A 342 -28.55 -17.81 -11.01
CA TYR A 342 -28.93 -16.55 -10.39
C TYR A 342 -29.95 -15.73 -11.20
N GLN A 343 -30.30 -16.14 -12.43
CA GLN A 343 -31.17 -15.41 -13.36
C GLN A 343 -32.48 -14.90 -12.74
N ARG A 344 -33.13 -15.71 -11.88
CA ARG A 344 -34.40 -15.35 -11.22
C ARG A 344 -34.23 -14.55 -9.93
N ASN A 345 -33.20 -14.87 -9.15
CA ASN A 345 -33.05 -14.39 -7.77
C ASN A 345 -32.07 -13.22 -7.62
N ASN A 346 -31.21 -13.00 -8.62
CA ASN A 346 -30.28 -11.89 -8.71
C ASN A 346 -29.95 -11.65 -10.21
N PRO A 347 -30.89 -11.08 -10.98
CA PRO A 347 -30.73 -10.88 -12.42
C PRO A 347 -29.53 -9.97 -12.75
N ARG A 348 -29.24 -8.98 -11.88
CA ARG A 348 -28.09 -8.09 -12.03
C ARG A 348 -26.76 -8.84 -11.97
N PHE A 349 -26.62 -9.81 -11.07
CA PHE A 349 -25.42 -10.66 -11.03
C PHE A 349 -25.31 -11.56 -12.27
N ALA A 350 -26.44 -12.09 -12.75
CA ALA A 350 -26.46 -12.91 -13.96
C ALA A 350 -26.00 -12.10 -15.19
N GLU A 351 -26.51 -10.89 -15.37
CA GLU A 351 -26.09 -9.96 -16.43
C GLU A 351 -24.61 -9.57 -16.29
N PHE A 352 -24.17 -9.23 -15.08
CA PHE A 352 -22.77 -8.97 -14.77
C PHE A 352 -21.86 -10.11 -15.23
N LEU A 353 -22.18 -11.37 -14.89
CA LEU A 353 -21.39 -12.52 -15.31
C LEU A 353 -21.38 -12.75 -16.82
N GLN A 354 -22.50 -12.49 -17.51
CA GLN A 354 -22.56 -12.57 -18.96
C GLN A 354 -21.61 -11.53 -19.59
N GLN A 355 -21.63 -10.29 -19.09
CA GLN A 355 -20.70 -9.25 -19.51
C GLN A 355 -19.24 -9.63 -19.20
N LYS A 356 -18.94 -10.08 -17.97
CA LYS A 356 -17.57 -10.48 -17.58
C LYS A 356 -17.06 -11.67 -18.38
N SER A 357 -17.93 -12.58 -18.80
CA SER A 357 -17.57 -13.67 -19.71
C SER A 357 -17.04 -13.13 -21.04
N GLN A 358 -17.73 -12.18 -21.65
CA GLN A 358 -17.30 -11.53 -22.89
C GLN A 358 -15.98 -10.76 -22.70
N GLU A 359 -15.88 -9.98 -21.62
CA GLU A 359 -14.69 -9.20 -21.28
C GLU A 359 -13.45 -10.09 -21.05
N VAL A 360 -13.62 -11.23 -20.38
CA VAL A 360 -12.55 -12.22 -20.18
C VAL A 360 -12.11 -12.87 -21.49
N ILE A 361 -13.06 -13.31 -22.33
CA ILE A 361 -12.75 -14.06 -23.56
C ILE A 361 -12.07 -13.15 -24.59
N PHE A 362 -12.61 -11.94 -24.78
CA PHE A 362 -12.15 -11.00 -25.79
C PHE A 362 -11.10 -10.01 -25.29
N ASN A 363 -10.71 -10.10 -24.01
CA ASN A 363 -9.80 -9.16 -23.35
C ASN A 363 -10.25 -7.70 -23.54
N LYS A 364 -11.46 -7.40 -23.05
CA LYS A 364 -12.12 -6.10 -23.20
C LYS A 364 -12.53 -5.52 -21.86
N GLU A 365 -12.72 -4.22 -21.83
CA GLU A 365 -13.36 -3.48 -20.73
C GLU A 365 -14.54 -2.69 -21.31
N LYS A 366 -15.77 -2.98 -20.85
CA LYS A 366 -17.00 -2.26 -21.26
C LYS A 366 -17.13 -2.11 -22.79
N GLY A 367 -16.74 -3.17 -23.53
CA GLY A 367 -16.82 -3.24 -24.99
C GLY A 367 -15.58 -2.78 -25.76
N ASN A 368 -14.67 -2.04 -25.12
CA ASN A 368 -13.42 -1.58 -25.73
C ASN A 368 -12.28 -2.59 -25.51
N PRO A 369 -11.31 -2.72 -26.44
CA PRO A 369 -10.09 -3.48 -26.20
C PRO A 369 -9.42 -3.05 -24.90
N LEU A 370 -9.00 -4.03 -24.08
CA LEU A 370 -8.26 -3.74 -22.86
C LEU A 370 -6.81 -3.40 -23.23
N GLU A 371 -6.48 -2.12 -23.16
CA GLU A 371 -5.12 -1.60 -23.33
C GLU A 371 -4.40 -1.70 -21.99
N SER A 372 -3.89 -2.88 -21.68
CA SER A 372 -3.18 -3.23 -20.44
C SER A 372 -2.19 -4.35 -20.71
N PRO A 373 -1.03 -4.40 -20.01
CA PRO A 373 -0.15 -5.56 -20.05
C PRO A 373 -0.77 -6.81 -19.42
N HIS A 374 -1.76 -6.62 -18.56
CA HIS A 374 -2.50 -7.68 -17.89
C HIS A 374 -3.70 -8.11 -18.72
N ARG A 375 -4.07 -9.37 -18.59
CA ARG A 375 -5.36 -9.85 -19.11
C ARG A 375 -6.48 -9.40 -18.18
N PHE A 376 -7.66 -9.19 -18.75
CA PHE A 376 -8.86 -8.90 -17.97
C PHE A 376 -9.10 -9.93 -16.86
N LEU A 377 -8.89 -11.23 -17.15
CA LEU A 377 -9.03 -12.30 -16.15
C LEU A 377 -8.06 -12.14 -14.97
N THR A 378 -6.84 -11.65 -15.20
CA THR A 378 -5.85 -11.42 -14.16
C THR A 378 -6.26 -10.25 -13.26
N LEU A 379 -6.75 -9.15 -13.85
CA LEU A 379 -7.30 -8.01 -13.09
C LEU A 379 -8.56 -8.41 -12.30
N PHE A 380 -9.44 -9.23 -12.90
CA PHE A 380 -10.65 -9.71 -12.24
C PHE A 380 -10.35 -10.67 -11.08
N ALA A 381 -9.34 -11.53 -11.23
CA ALA A 381 -8.88 -12.40 -10.14
C ALA A 381 -8.23 -11.62 -9.00
N LEU A 382 -7.49 -10.55 -9.30
CA LEU A 382 -6.97 -9.64 -8.28
C LEU A 382 -8.11 -8.95 -7.52
N ALA A 383 -9.13 -8.46 -8.23
CA ALA A 383 -10.32 -7.87 -7.61
C ALA A 383 -11.03 -8.88 -6.69
N ALA A 384 -11.16 -10.13 -7.12
CA ALA A 384 -11.73 -11.21 -6.31
C ALA A 384 -10.87 -11.51 -5.07
N ARG A 385 -9.54 -11.46 -5.19
CA ARG A 385 -8.63 -11.64 -4.05
C ARG A 385 -8.76 -10.50 -3.05
N TRP A 386 -8.84 -9.27 -3.53
CA TRP A 386 -9.03 -8.10 -2.66
C TRP A 386 -10.38 -8.16 -1.95
N ALA A 387 -11.47 -8.45 -2.66
CA ALA A 387 -12.80 -8.63 -2.07
C ALA A 387 -12.79 -9.72 -0.97
N GLU A 388 -12.08 -10.83 -1.18
CA GLU A 388 -11.95 -11.88 -0.18
C GLU A 388 -11.29 -11.36 1.11
N LEU A 389 -10.19 -10.62 0.99
CA LEU A 389 -9.45 -10.10 2.15
C LEU A 389 -10.27 -9.07 2.93
N GLU A 390 -10.95 -8.16 2.23
CA GLU A 390 -11.78 -7.13 2.84
C GLU A 390 -12.97 -7.73 3.58
N ARG A 391 -13.60 -8.76 3.01
CA ARG A 391 -14.66 -9.50 3.68
C ARG A 391 -14.16 -10.20 4.95
N ARG A 392 -13.01 -10.88 4.89
CA ARG A 392 -12.41 -11.53 6.08
C ARG A 392 -12.14 -10.50 7.19
N GLN A 393 -11.77 -9.28 6.81
CA GLN A 393 -11.63 -8.15 7.72
C GLN A 393 -12.98 -7.68 8.31
N GLN A 394 -14.01 -7.51 7.48
CA GLN A 394 -15.33 -7.07 7.95
C GLN A 394 -16.00 -8.10 8.88
N GLN A 395 -15.88 -9.40 8.57
CA GLN A 395 -16.34 -10.47 9.46
C GLN A 395 -15.59 -10.46 10.80
N ALA A 396 -14.31 -10.07 10.80
CA ALA A 396 -13.52 -9.92 12.01
C ALA A 396 -13.94 -8.70 12.86
N LEU A 397 -14.48 -7.65 12.24
CA LEU A 397 -14.94 -6.43 12.91
C LEU A 397 -16.38 -6.54 13.45
N ASN A 398 -17.18 -7.49 12.95
CA ASN A 398 -18.56 -7.73 13.38
C ASN A 398 -18.68 -8.99 14.25
N PRO A 399 -18.47 -8.90 15.58
CA PRO A 399 -18.51 -10.07 16.47
C PRO A 399 -19.88 -10.75 16.57
N ASN A 400 -20.97 -10.07 16.21
CA ASN A 400 -22.34 -10.62 16.28
C ASN A 400 -22.66 -11.70 15.22
N GLN A 401 -21.81 -11.93 14.21
CA GLN A 401 -22.04 -12.98 13.20
C GLN A 401 -21.29 -14.30 13.47
N LEU A 402 -20.33 -14.32 14.39
CA LEU A 402 -19.56 -15.54 14.71
C LEU A 402 -20.31 -16.51 15.64
N ASN A 403 -21.32 -16.04 16.37
CA ASN A 403 -22.10 -16.87 17.29
C ASN A 403 -23.26 -17.65 16.64
N ALA A 404 -23.52 -17.48 15.33
CA ALA A 404 -24.62 -18.14 14.63
C ALA A 404 -24.23 -19.47 13.93
N SER A 405 -23.05 -20.02 14.23
CA SER A 405 -22.54 -21.23 13.56
C SER A 405 -21.87 -22.24 14.51
N ILE A 406 -22.13 -22.11 15.82
CA ILE A 406 -21.67 -23.07 16.84
C ILE A 406 -22.84 -23.86 17.46
N ASP A 407 -24.08 -23.44 17.23
CA ASP A 407 -25.27 -24.20 17.60
C ASP A 407 -25.97 -24.72 16.32
N ASP A 408 -25.50 -25.86 15.82
CA ASP A 408 -26.27 -26.84 15.01
C ASP A 408 -25.56 -28.21 15.01
#